data_AF-W9WYP0-F1
#
_entry.id   AF-W9WYP0-F1
#
_cell.length_a   1.000
_cell.length_b   1.000
_cell.length_c   1.000
_cell.angle_alpha   90.00
_cell.angle_beta   90.00
_cell.angle_gamma   90.00
#
_symmetry.space_group_name_H-M   'P 1'
#
loop_
_entity.id
_entity.type
_entity.pdbx_description
1 polymer ?
#
loop_
_entity_poly.entity_id
_entity_poly.type
_entity_poly.pdbx_seq_one_letter_code
_entity_poly.pdbx_strand_id
1 'polypeptide(L)'
;MSSGSDFWVVAAPSPNFDNVPTIQVATHEVPLPAYWRILDLVEDGKREEEIIQVLLRHAGAKTRSVVAEIVGSVVENQRLITWPPKTSGRLSVAFKKPKKISDYRASRIEARRELQDAEEKLDTAKQKEKRILNEALILAQRKEELKDMKMTADERRRTTSAIEHQMRQVLQKHHDIEAEVKFAKRLTLIHKASLA
;
A
#
# COMPACT_ATOMS: atom_id res chain seq x y z
N MET A 1 -9.41 12.50 -19.05
CA MET A 1 -9.81 11.71 -17.86
C MET A 1 -9.80 10.25 -18.28
N SER A 2 -8.78 9.50 -17.89
CA SER A 2 -8.63 8.09 -18.30
C SER A 2 -9.17 7.20 -17.19
N SER A 3 -10.35 6.62 -17.39
CA SER A 3 -10.90 5.57 -16.52
C SER A 3 -10.17 4.27 -16.84
N GLY A 4 -9.08 4.00 -16.14
CA GLY A 4 -8.38 2.71 -16.18
C GLY A 4 -9.18 1.64 -15.46
N SER A 5 -10.30 1.21 -16.05
CA SER A 5 -11.06 0.05 -15.57
C SER A 5 -10.58 -1.20 -16.30
N ASP A 6 -9.48 -1.78 -15.83
CA ASP A 6 -9.07 -3.13 -16.24
C ASP A 6 -9.92 -4.14 -15.46
N PHE A 7 -11.05 -4.53 -16.06
CA PHE A 7 -12.00 -5.49 -15.50
C PHE A 7 -11.77 -6.87 -16.11
N TRP A 8 -11.33 -7.83 -15.29
CA TRP A 8 -11.12 -9.22 -15.69
C TRP A 8 -11.95 -10.16 -14.82
N VAL A 9 -13.09 -10.58 -15.34
CA VAL A 9 -13.82 -11.75 -14.83
C VAL A 9 -13.97 -12.72 -16.01
N VAL A 10 -13.01 -13.63 -16.15
CA VAL A 10 -13.07 -14.70 -17.15
C VAL A 10 -13.56 -15.96 -16.46
N ALA A 11 -14.87 -16.22 -16.57
CA ALA A 11 -15.43 -17.53 -16.29
C ALA A 11 -15.27 -18.40 -17.55
N ALA A 12 -14.11 -19.05 -17.69
CA ALA A 12 -13.90 -20.09 -18.69
C ALA A 12 -13.99 -21.47 -18.01
N PRO A 13 -14.66 -22.47 -18.63
CA PRO A 13 -14.72 -23.85 -18.12
C PRO A 13 -13.37 -24.60 -18.18
N SER A 14 -12.32 -23.92 -18.66
CA SER A 14 -10.91 -24.32 -18.60
C SER A 14 -10.08 -23.08 -18.24
N PRO A 15 -9.20 -23.13 -17.23
CA PRO A 15 -8.46 -21.96 -16.77
C PRO A 15 -7.34 -21.59 -17.75
N ASN A 16 -7.65 -20.78 -18.78
CA ASN A 16 -6.63 -20.09 -19.58
C ASN A 16 -6.24 -18.78 -18.87
N PHE A 17 -5.56 -18.91 -17.73
CA PHE A 17 -4.92 -17.79 -17.03
C PHE A 17 -3.44 -17.74 -17.41
N ASP A 18 -3.13 -17.64 -18.70
CA ASP A 18 -1.75 -17.63 -19.18
C ASP A 18 -0.97 -16.51 -18.46
N ASN A 19 0.00 -16.91 -17.64
CA ASN A 19 0.89 -16.05 -16.85
C ASN A 19 0.25 -15.23 -15.71
N VAL A 20 -0.95 -15.57 -15.22
CA VAL A 20 -1.54 -14.89 -14.05
C VAL A 20 -1.50 -15.81 -12.83
N PRO A 21 -0.88 -15.39 -11.70
CA PRO A 21 -0.88 -16.21 -10.49
C PRO A 21 -2.30 -16.34 -9.92
N THR A 22 -2.69 -17.56 -9.61
CA THR A 22 -3.99 -17.92 -9.05
C THR A 22 -3.86 -18.41 -7.61
N ILE A 23 -4.97 -18.35 -6.88
CA ILE A 23 -5.13 -18.90 -5.53
C ILE A 23 -6.39 -19.75 -5.50
N GLN A 24 -6.35 -20.86 -4.76
CA GLN A 24 -7.52 -21.70 -4.55
C GLN A 24 -8.37 -21.11 -3.42
N VAL A 25 -9.63 -20.78 -3.73
CA VAL A 25 -10.62 -20.28 -2.76
C VAL A 25 -11.84 -21.18 -2.83
N ALA A 26 -12.16 -21.84 -1.71
CA ALA A 26 -13.13 -22.93 -1.67
C ALA A 26 -12.78 -24.04 -2.69
N THR A 27 -13.61 -24.23 -3.71
CA THR A 27 -13.42 -25.20 -4.79
C THR A 27 -13.00 -24.56 -6.12
N HIS A 28 -12.73 -23.25 -6.13
CA HIS A 28 -12.50 -22.46 -7.34
C HIS A 28 -11.08 -21.89 -7.39
N GLU A 29 -10.49 -21.87 -8.59
CA GLU A 29 -9.26 -21.12 -8.84
C GLU A 29 -9.58 -19.67 -9.16
N VAL A 30 -8.99 -18.76 -8.38
CA VAL A 30 -9.24 -17.33 -8.46
C VAL A 30 -7.93 -16.62 -8.79
N PRO A 31 -7.86 -15.76 -9.83
CA PRO A 31 -6.69 -14.92 -10.06
C PRO A 31 -6.39 -14.03 -8.86
N LEU A 32 -5.11 -13.91 -8.46
CA LEU A 32 -4.71 -13.08 -7.34
C LEU A 32 -5.24 -11.64 -7.43
N PRO A 33 -5.23 -10.94 -8.59
CA PRO A 33 -5.81 -9.60 -8.69
C PRO A 33 -7.29 -9.53 -8.28
N ALA A 34 -8.08 -10.55 -8.63
CA ALA A 34 -9.49 -10.62 -8.25
C ALA A 34 -9.66 -10.88 -6.75
N TYR A 35 -8.82 -11.74 -6.16
CA TYR A 35 -8.80 -11.99 -4.73
C TYR A 35 -8.48 -10.72 -3.91
N TRP A 36 -7.42 -9.99 -4.29
CA TRP A 36 -7.06 -8.73 -3.64
C TRP A 36 -8.17 -7.70 -3.77
N ARG A 37 -8.85 -7.65 -4.92
CA ARG A 37 -9.96 -6.73 -5.11
C ARG A 37 -11.15 -7.02 -4.19
N ILE A 38 -11.42 -8.30 -3.88
CA ILE A 38 -12.44 -8.67 -2.90
C ILE A 38 -12.03 -8.21 -1.51
N LEU A 39 -10.77 -8.42 -1.12
CA LEU A 39 -10.25 -7.97 0.17
C LEU A 39 -10.34 -6.44 0.34
N ASP A 40 -9.94 -5.66 -0.67
CA ASP A 40 -10.07 -4.20 -0.64
C ASP A 40 -11.51 -3.77 -0.35
N LEU A 41 -12.49 -4.42 -0.98
CA LEU A 41 -13.91 -4.10 -0.78
C LEU A 41 -14.40 -4.49 0.62
N VAL A 42 -13.86 -5.57 1.20
CA VAL A 42 -14.15 -5.96 2.59
C VAL A 42 -13.56 -4.95 3.57
N GLU A 43 -12.33 -4.48 3.33
CA GLU A 43 -11.66 -3.45 4.14
C GLU A 43 -12.38 -2.10 4.05
N ASP A 44 -12.93 -1.75 2.88
CA ASP A 44 -13.80 -0.59 2.67
C ASP A 44 -15.16 -0.70 3.40
N GLY A 45 -15.41 -1.80 4.12
CA GLY A 45 -16.63 -2.02 4.92
C GLY A 45 -17.86 -2.37 4.08
N LYS A 46 -17.68 -2.83 2.83
CA LYS A 46 -18.79 -3.26 1.98
C LYS A 46 -19.39 -4.57 2.48
N ARG A 47 -20.72 -4.66 2.40
CA ARG A 47 -21.45 -5.90 2.71
C ARG A 47 -21.29 -6.91 1.59
N GLU A 48 -21.35 -8.19 1.91
CA GLU A 48 -21.15 -9.29 0.96
C GLU A 48 -22.00 -9.14 -0.30
N GLU A 49 -23.28 -8.77 -0.16
CA GLU A 49 -24.19 -8.56 -1.29
C GLU A 49 -23.77 -7.39 -2.18
N GLU A 50 -23.19 -6.35 -1.61
CA GLU A 50 -22.69 -5.18 -2.35
C GLU A 50 -21.43 -5.55 -3.15
N ILE A 51 -20.53 -6.33 -2.55
CA ILE A 51 -19.33 -6.85 -3.22
C ILE A 51 -19.73 -7.75 -4.39
N ILE A 52 -20.65 -8.69 -4.16
CA ILE A 52 -21.19 -9.59 -5.19
C ILE A 52 -21.82 -8.79 -6.35
N GLN A 53 -22.58 -7.72 -6.06
CA GLN A 53 -23.14 -6.86 -7.10
C GLN A 53 -22.06 -6.10 -7.89
N VAL A 54 -21.01 -5.61 -7.23
CA VAL A 54 -19.89 -4.93 -7.91
C VAL A 54 -19.17 -5.89 -8.85
N LEU A 55 -18.95 -7.14 -8.45
CA LEU A 55 -18.26 -8.15 -9.25
C LEU A 55 -19.12 -8.71 -10.39
N LEU A 56 -20.43 -8.77 -10.22
CA LEU A 56 -21.37 -9.33 -11.20
C LEU A 56 -21.89 -8.33 -12.23
N ARG A 57 -21.50 -7.05 -12.16
CA ARG A 57 -22.00 -5.99 -13.04
C ARG A 57 -21.90 -6.31 -14.55
N HIS A 58 -21.00 -7.22 -14.93
CA HIS A 58 -20.78 -7.66 -16.30
C HIS A 58 -20.83 -9.19 -16.51
N ALA A 59 -21.27 -9.97 -15.50
CA ALA A 59 -21.29 -11.44 -15.57
C ALA A 59 -22.72 -12.00 -15.54
N GLY A 60 -22.94 -13.12 -16.22
CA GLY A 60 -24.25 -13.77 -16.30
C GLY A 60 -24.72 -14.37 -14.97
N ALA A 61 -26.03 -14.64 -14.86
CA ALA A 61 -26.66 -15.18 -13.64
C ALA A 61 -26.05 -16.51 -13.14
N LYS A 62 -25.43 -17.30 -14.03
CA LYS A 62 -24.73 -18.55 -13.69
C LYS A 62 -23.45 -18.34 -12.86
N THR A 63 -22.81 -17.18 -13.01
CA THR A 63 -21.57 -16.83 -12.30
C THR A 63 -21.86 -16.30 -10.90
N ARG A 64 -23.12 -15.96 -10.60
CA ARG A 64 -23.53 -15.40 -9.31
C ARG A 64 -23.32 -16.35 -8.14
N SER A 65 -23.63 -17.63 -8.30
CA SER A 65 -23.45 -18.62 -7.22
C SER A 65 -21.97 -18.82 -6.89
N VAL A 66 -21.13 -18.92 -7.92
CA VAL A 66 -19.68 -19.08 -7.78
C VAL A 66 -19.05 -17.85 -7.12
N VAL A 67 -19.42 -16.64 -7.56
CA VAL A 67 -18.93 -15.39 -6.96
C VAL A 67 -19.40 -15.26 -5.52
N ALA A 68 -20.64 -15.63 -5.20
CA ALA A 68 -21.14 -15.60 -3.83
C ALA A 68 -20.37 -16.56 -2.91
N GLU A 69 -20.05 -17.77 -3.39
CA GLU A 69 -19.27 -18.76 -2.64
C GLU A 69 -17.83 -18.28 -2.38
N ILE A 70 -17.20 -17.69 -3.40
CA ILE A 70 -15.86 -17.10 -3.30
C ILE A 70 -15.88 -15.93 -2.31
N VAL A 71 -16.78 -14.97 -2.47
CA VAL A 71 -16.87 -13.78 -1.60
C VAL A 71 -17.14 -14.19 -0.16
N GLY A 72 -18.10 -15.09 0.09
CA GLY A 72 -18.39 -15.59 1.43
C GLY A 72 -17.18 -16.27 2.08
N SER A 73 -16.42 -17.06 1.31
CA SER A 73 -15.20 -17.71 1.80
C SER A 73 -14.09 -16.69 2.14
N VAL A 74 -13.92 -15.65 1.31
CA VAL A 74 -12.95 -14.58 1.56
C VAL A 74 -13.32 -13.76 2.79
N VAL A 75 -14.60 -13.42 2.95
CA VAL A 75 -15.11 -12.65 4.08
C VAL A 75 -14.98 -13.44 5.38
N GLU A 76 -15.34 -14.73 5.39
CA GLU A 76 -15.18 -15.58 6.57
C GLU A 76 -13.69 -15.78 6.90
N ASN A 77 -12.82 -15.95 5.91
CA ASN A 77 -11.37 -16.00 6.14
C ASN A 77 -10.86 -14.69 6.77
N GLN A 78 -11.27 -13.54 6.24
CA GLN A 78 -10.90 -12.25 6.79
C GLN A 78 -11.42 -12.07 8.21
N ARG A 79 -12.63 -12.56 8.49
CA ARG A 79 -13.20 -12.57 9.84
C ARG A 79 -12.39 -13.47 10.77
N LEU A 80 -11.98 -14.66 10.35
CA LEU A 80 -11.16 -15.57 11.17
C LEU A 80 -9.77 -15.00 11.47
N ILE A 81 -9.21 -14.22 10.54
CA ILE A 81 -7.92 -13.53 10.73
C ILE A 81 -8.07 -12.34 11.70
N THR A 82 -9.18 -11.59 11.59
CA THR A 82 -9.40 -10.38 12.39
C THR A 82 -10.09 -10.63 13.74
N TRP A 83 -10.73 -11.79 13.94
CA TRP A 83 -11.44 -12.12 15.18
C TRP A 83 -10.46 -12.62 16.26
N PRO A 84 -10.49 -12.07 17.49
CA PRO A 84 -9.62 -12.53 18.57
C PRO A 84 -9.97 -13.99 18.94
N PRO A 85 -8.98 -14.87 19.15
CA PRO A 85 -9.24 -16.30 19.32
C PRO A 85 -10.22 -16.53 20.48
N LYS A 86 -11.35 -17.19 20.18
CA LYS A 86 -12.30 -17.66 21.21
C LYS A 86 -11.54 -18.58 22.16
N THR A 87 -11.47 -18.22 23.43
CA THR A 87 -10.94 -19.08 24.50
C THR A 87 -11.86 -20.30 24.64
N SER A 88 -11.53 -21.38 23.94
CA SER A 88 -12.22 -22.67 24.06
C SER A 88 -11.94 -23.26 25.45
N GLY A 89 -12.96 -23.25 26.32
CA GLY A 89 -12.93 -23.75 27.69
C GLY A 89 -12.93 -25.27 27.83
N ARG A 90 -12.21 -26.00 26.97
CA ARG A 90 -12.00 -27.46 27.10
C ARG A 90 -10.52 -27.75 27.39
N LEU A 91 -10.16 -27.60 28.66
CA LEU A 91 -8.91 -28.10 29.23
C LEU A 91 -8.99 -29.62 29.39
N SER A 92 -8.23 -30.37 28.59
CA SER A 92 -7.79 -31.72 28.96
C SER A 92 -6.64 -32.21 28.07
N VAL A 93 -5.55 -31.45 28.02
CA VAL A 93 -4.20 -32.02 27.88
C VAL A 93 -3.29 -31.16 28.75
N ALA A 94 -2.55 -31.78 29.66
CA ALA A 94 -1.47 -31.11 30.37
C ALA A 94 -0.39 -30.74 29.33
N PHE A 95 -0.57 -29.61 28.66
CA PHE A 95 0.46 -29.01 27.85
C PHE A 95 1.60 -28.63 28.79
N LYS A 96 2.69 -29.40 28.76
CA LYS A 96 3.99 -28.91 29.21
C LYS A 96 4.19 -27.56 28.53
N LYS A 97 4.15 -26.47 29.30
CA LYS A 97 4.40 -25.12 28.77
C LYS A 97 5.70 -25.19 27.95
N PRO A 98 5.69 -24.91 26.65
CA PRO A 98 6.94 -24.86 25.92
C PRO A 98 7.75 -23.71 26.51
N LYS A 99 9.05 -23.91 26.73
CA LYS A 99 10.03 -22.88 27.14
C LYS A 99 10.10 -21.65 26.19
N LYS A 100 9.26 -21.60 25.15
CA LYS A 100 9.19 -20.59 24.08
C LYS A 100 8.48 -19.27 24.44
N ILE A 101 8.01 -19.10 25.68
CA ILE A 101 7.48 -17.79 26.15
C ILE A 101 8.57 -16.70 26.08
N SER A 102 9.84 -17.11 26.25
CA SER A 102 11.03 -16.28 26.01
C SER A 102 11.07 -15.78 24.57
N ASP A 103 10.99 -16.71 23.61
CA ASP A 103 11.18 -16.41 22.19
C ASP A 103 10.06 -15.52 21.65
N TYR A 104 8.81 -15.78 22.03
CA TYR A 104 7.68 -14.92 21.65
C TYR A 104 7.81 -13.49 22.23
N ARG A 105 8.28 -13.35 23.48
CA ARG A 105 8.54 -12.04 24.08
C ARG A 105 9.72 -11.34 23.41
N ALA A 106 10.77 -12.08 23.07
CA ALA A 106 11.93 -11.55 22.35
C ALA A 106 11.55 -11.04 20.97
N SER A 107 10.82 -11.83 20.16
CA SER A 107 10.35 -11.44 18.83
C SER A 107 9.42 -10.22 18.86
N ARG A 108 8.57 -10.09 19.90
CA ARG A 108 7.71 -8.91 20.04
C ARG A 108 8.46 -7.65 20.46
N ILE A 109 9.53 -7.79 21.23
CA ILE A 109 10.43 -6.67 21.57
C ILE A 109 11.24 -6.25 20.35
N GLU A 110 11.72 -7.22 19.58
CA GLU A 110 12.47 -7.01 18.33
C GLU A 110 11.59 -6.31 17.28
N ALA A 111 10.39 -6.80 17.01
CA ALA A 111 9.44 -6.17 16.10
C ALA A 111 9.06 -4.73 16.52
N ARG A 112 9.02 -4.43 17.83
CA ARG A 112 8.82 -3.06 18.33
C ARG A 112 10.02 -2.15 18.08
N ARG A 113 11.24 -2.67 18.19
CA ARG A 113 12.46 -1.91 17.85
C ARG A 113 12.51 -1.65 16.35
N GLU A 114 12.23 -2.66 15.53
CA GLU A 114 12.17 -2.50 14.07
C GLU A 114 11.10 -1.47 13.65
N LEU A 115 9.95 -1.46 14.33
CA LEU A 115 8.93 -0.43 14.11
C LEU A 115 9.47 0.97 14.45
N GLN A 116 10.11 1.15 15.61
CA GLN A 116 10.69 2.43 16.02
C GLN A 116 11.75 2.92 15.02
N ASP A 117 12.63 2.03 14.59
CA ASP A 117 13.66 2.33 13.59
C ASP A 117 13.04 2.72 12.24
N ALA A 118 11.96 2.06 11.84
CA ALA A 118 11.22 2.39 10.61
C ALA A 118 10.51 3.75 10.72
N GLU A 119 9.94 4.09 11.89
CA GLU A 119 9.31 5.39 12.15
C GLU A 119 10.35 6.52 12.17
N GLU A 120 11.53 6.31 12.76
CA GLU A 120 12.63 7.28 12.74
C GLU A 120 13.14 7.51 11.31
N LYS A 121 13.28 6.45 10.51
CA LYS A 121 13.61 6.55 9.07
C LYS A 121 12.57 7.35 8.29
N LEU A 122 11.28 7.16 8.59
CA LEU A 122 10.21 7.93 7.96
C LEU A 122 10.30 9.43 8.32
N ASP A 123 10.54 9.74 9.58
CA ASP A 123 10.61 11.13 10.03
C ASP A 123 11.86 11.84 9.51
N THR A 124 13.01 11.16 9.46
CA THR A 124 14.21 11.71 8.82
C THR A 124 14.00 11.95 7.32
N ALA A 125 13.34 11.03 6.60
CA ALA A 125 13.01 11.22 5.19
C ALA A 125 12.08 12.44 4.96
N LYS A 126 11.04 12.60 5.79
CA LYS A 126 10.16 13.81 5.76
C LYS A 126 10.92 15.10 6.07
N GLN A 127 11.87 15.07 7.00
CA GLN A 127 12.69 16.25 7.29
C GLN A 127 13.56 16.63 6.10
N LYS A 128 14.13 15.65 5.38
CA LYS A 128 14.88 15.92 4.15
C LYS A 128 13.97 16.50 3.05
N GLU A 129 12.78 15.93 2.87
CA GLU A 129 11.77 16.42 1.92
C GLU A 129 11.44 17.91 2.19
N LYS A 130 11.19 18.26 3.46
CA LYS A 130 10.95 19.66 3.87
C LYS A 130 12.11 20.58 3.51
N ARG A 131 13.37 20.15 3.67
CA ARG A 131 14.54 20.96 3.31
C ARG A 131 14.59 21.23 1.80
N ILE A 132 14.35 20.20 0.98
CA ILE A 132 14.32 20.34 -0.48
C ILE A 132 13.20 21.27 -0.94
N LEU A 133 12.00 21.14 -0.35
CA LEU A 133 10.89 22.03 -0.66
C LEU A 133 11.19 23.50 -0.30
N ASN A 134 11.86 23.72 0.83
CA ASN A 134 12.33 25.07 1.20
C ASN A 134 13.37 25.60 0.21
N GLU A 135 14.33 24.78 -0.23
CA GLU A 135 15.30 25.17 -1.26
C GLU A 135 14.60 25.56 -2.57
N ALA A 136 13.61 24.78 -3.01
CA ALA A 136 12.80 25.09 -4.18
C ALA A 136 12.06 26.42 -4.02
N LEU A 137 11.49 26.68 -2.85
CA LEU A 137 10.77 27.92 -2.56
C LEU A 137 11.72 29.14 -2.61
N ILE A 138 12.92 29.03 -2.04
CA ILE A 138 13.94 30.09 -2.11
C ILE A 138 14.36 30.36 -3.55
N LEU A 139 14.57 29.31 -4.36
CA LEU A 139 14.92 29.46 -5.78
C LEU A 139 13.77 30.10 -6.58
N ALA A 140 12.52 29.78 -6.25
CA ALA A 140 11.35 30.38 -6.89
C ALA A 140 11.23 31.87 -6.56
N GLN A 141 11.40 32.24 -5.29
CA GLN A 141 11.43 33.65 -4.85
C GLN A 141 12.56 34.41 -5.54
N ARG A 142 13.77 33.84 -5.58
CA ARG A 142 14.92 34.45 -6.27
C ARG A 142 14.66 34.65 -7.77
N LYS A 143 13.95 33.73 -8.42
CA LYS A 143 13.53 33.89 -9.83
C LYS A 143 12.53 35.04 -10.00
N GLU A 144 11.66 35.24 -9.02
CA GLU A 144 10.68 36.34 -9.03
C GLU A 144 11.36 37.69 -8.83
N GLU A 145 12.26 37.81 -7.86
CA GLU A 145 13.05 39.02 -7.59
C GLU A 145 13.87 39.49 -8.81
N LEU A 146 14.36 38.57 -9.64
CA LEU A 146 15.08 38.90 -10.88
C LEU A 146 14.24 39.68 -11.90
N LYS A 147 12.91 39.63 -11.82
CA LYS A 147 12.02 40.40 -12.70
C LYS A 147 12.07 41.89 -12.37
N ASP A 148 12.20 42.21 -11.08
CA ASP A 148 12.18 43.58 -10.56
C ASP A 148 13.57 44.21 -10.53
N MET A 149 14.64 43.41 -10.61
CA MET A 149 16.02 43.90 -10.71
C MET A 149 16.32 44.50 -12.09
N LYS A 150 16.91 45.71 -12.08
CA LYS A 150 17.52 46.31 -13.26
C LYS A 150 18.81 45.56 -13.61
N MET A 151 18.74 44.75 -14.66
CA MET A 151 19.85 44.00 -15.23
C MET A 151 19.83 44.14 -16.75
N THR A 152 20.97 43.95 -17.40
CA THR A 152 21.00 43.84 -18.86
C THR A 152 20.29 42.54 -19.30
N ALA A 153 19.81 42.51 -20.55
CA ALA A 153 19.06 41.36 -21.05
C ALA A 153 19.88 40.05 -21.03
N ASP A 154 21.18 40.13 -21.31
CA ASP A 154 22.07 38.97 -21.32
C ASP A 154 22.42 38.48 -19.92
N GLU A 155 22.65 39.39 -18.97
CA GLU A 155 22.84 39.05 -17.55
C GLU A 155 21.61 38.36 -16.99
N ARG A 156 20.41 38.91 -17.28
CA ARG A 156 19.14 38.32 -16.86
C ARG A 156 18.93 36.92 -17.45
N ARG A 157 19.28 36.69 -18.72
CA ARG A 157 19.21 35.36 -19.35
C ARG A 157 20.15 34.36 -18.69
N ARG A 158 21.39 34.75 -18.40
CA ARG A 158 22.38 33.87 -17.75
C ARG A 158 21.96 33.50 -16.32
N THR A 159 21.50 34.48 -15.53
CA THR A 159 21.08 34.26 -14.14
C THR A 159 19.80 33.43 -14.05
N THR A 160 18.81 33.69 -14.90
CA THR A 160 17.59 32.87 -14.99
C THR A 160 17.90 31.44 -15.41
N SER A 161 18.75 31.24 -16.43
CA SER A 161 19.17 29.89 -16.85
C SER A 161 19.92 29.14 -15.73
N ALA A 162 20.73 29.83 -14.93
CA ALA A 162 21.41 29.23 -13.78
C ALA A 162 20.42 28.78 -12.69
N ILE A 163 19.44 29.63 -12.35
CA ILE A 163 18.38 29.28 -11.39
C ILE A 163 17.52 28.12 -11.91
N GLU A 164 17.18 28.10 -13.20
CA GLU A 164 16.42 27.00 -13.79
C GLU A 164 17.21 25.69 -13.78
N HIS A 165 18.53 25.74 -13.97
CA HIS A 165 19.37 24.56 -13.81
C HIS A 165 19.38 24.06 -12.36
N GLN A 166 19.54 24.96 -11.38
CA GLN A 166 19.45 24.60 -9.96
C GLN A 166 18.08 24.05 -9.58
N MET A 167 17.00 24.64 -10.09
CA MET A 167 15.63 24.17 -9.86
C MET A 167 15.43 22.75 -10.39
N ARG A 168 15.94 22.43 -11.59
CA ARG A 168 15.91 21.07 -12.13
C ARG A 168 16.63 20.06 -11.23
N GLN A 169 17.79 20.43 -10.68
CA GLN A 169 18.51 19.57 -9.75
C GLN A 169 17.74 19.35 -8.44
N VAL A 170 17.10 20.40 -7.89
CA VAL A 170 16.27 20.31 -6.68
C VAL A 170 15.06 19.41 -6.93
N LEU A 171 14.39 19.54 -8.07
CA LEU A 171 13.26 18.67 -8.45
C LEU A 171 13.68 17.21 -8.63
N GLN A 172 14.86 16.95 -9.21
CA GLN A 172 15.40 15.60 -9.32
C GLN A 172 15.63 14.98 -7.94
N LYS A 173 16.29 15.72 -7.04
CA LYS A 173 16.49 15.26 -5.66
C LYS A 173 15.16 15.06 -4.92
N HIS A 174 14.17 15.92 -5.16
CA HIS A 174 12.83 15.77 -4.59
C HIS A 174 12.20 14.43 -4.99
N HIS A 175 12.30 14.05 -6.26
CA HIS A 175 11.78 12.79 -6.75
C HIS A 175 12.41 11.57 -6.05
N ASP A 176 13.73 11.60 -5.84
CA ASP A 176 14.44 10.54 -5.13
C ASP A 176 13.99 10.45 -3.66
N ILE A 177 13.78 11.60 -3.00
CA ILE A 177 13.28 11.63 -1.62
C ILE A 177 11.82 11.19 -1.51
N GLU A 178 10.96 11.53 -2.49
CA GLU A 178 9.59 11.01 -2.51
C GLU A 178 9.57 9.48 -2.56
N ALA A 179 10.49 8.88 -3.32
CA ALA A 179 10.64 7.43 -3.36
C ALA A 179 11.10 6.88 -2.00
N GLU A 180 12.06 7.52 -1.33
CA GLU A 180 12.53 7.18 0.02
C GLU A 180 11.39 7.27 1.06
N VAL A 181 10.58 8.35 1.02
CA VAL A 181 9.42 8.55 1.89
C VAL A 181 8.35 7.47 1.64
N LYS A 182 8.04 7.15 0.38
CA LYS A 182 7.09 6.09 0.03
C LYS A 182 7.57 4.73 0.53
N PHE A 183 8.85 4.44 0.38
CA PHE A 183 9.46 3.21 0.88
C PHE A 183 9.38 3.12 2.41
N ALA A 184 9.77 4.17 3.14
CA ALA A 184 9.70 4.21 4.59
C ALA A 184 8.25 4.08 5.12
N LYS A 185 7.28 4.69 4.43
CA LYS A 185 5.84 4.51 4.73
C LYS A 185 5.40 3.05 4.58
N ARG A 186 5.83 2.36 3.52
CA ARG A 186 5.50 0.93 3.33
C ARG A 186 6.14 0.08 4.43
N LEU A 187 7.41 0.34 4.75
CA LEU A 187 8.14 -0.40 5.78
C LEU A 187 7.47 -0.27 7.16
N THR A 188 7.08 0.96 7.54
CA THR A 188 6.34 1.19 8.80
C THR A 188 4.99 0.46 8.84
N LEU A 189 4.24 0.42 7.74
CA LEU A 189 2.98 -0.35 7.67
C LEU A 189 3.20 -1.85 7.87
N ILE A 190 4.24 -2.42 7.24
CA ILE A 190 4.59 -3.84 7.40
C ILE A 190 4.91 -4.15 8.86
N HIS A 191 5.77 -3.36 9.52
CA HIS A 191 6.11 -3.60 10.93
C HIS A 191 4.91 -3.38 11.87
N LYS A 192 3.97 -2.47 11.55
CA LYS A 192 2.72 -2.31 12.31
C LYS A 192 1.82 -3.53 12.19
N ALA A 193 1.68 -4.08 10.98
CA ALA A 193 0.91 -5.29 10.74
C ALA A 193 1.51 -6.50 11.47
N SER A 194 2.85 -6.62 11.53
CA SER A 194 3.53 -7.68 12.27
C SER A 194 3.36 -7.60 13.80
N LEU A 195 2.89 -6.47 14.33
CA LEU A 195 2.68 -6.24 15.76
C LEU A 195 1.21 -6.30 16.22
N ALA A 196 0.27 -6.27 15.27
CA ALA A 196 -1.18 -6.36 15.50
C ALA A 196 -1.61 -7.81 15.75
#